data_AF-A0A5C7MTP4-F1
#
_entry.id   AF-A0A5C7MTP4-F1
#
_cell.length_a   1.000
_cell.length_b   1.000
_cell.length_c   1.000
_cell.angle_alpha   90.00
_cell.angle_beta   90.00
_cell.angle_gamma   90.00
#
_symmetry.space_group_name_H-M   'P 1'
#
loop_
_entity.id
_entity.type
_entity.pdbx_description
1 polymer ?
#
loop_
_entity_poly.entity_id
_entity_poly.type
_entity_poly.pdbx_seq_one_letter_code
_entity_poly.pdbx_strand_id
1 'polypeptide(L)'
;MSPTLVEVIPPESPCAPAAGAHAPALIVGLRWLYDTEQPATAVVDHRGRRLRSAGDRTVRFTPVGWQGRAMVVLIPTADAHGRRRPVSAGELDAFAETLRDLGEEVVATWTGQSRGLAALTRPAHPSLRAAVRRYEAGCPEHDADPICACGWLATGRDQVIGLTEVQQQIRAHAAALPRLAGPWPEVLDPSGQCAQIAQRAAHNAPLTIYPR
;
A
#
# COMPACT_ATOMS: atom_id res chain seq x y z
N MET A 1 -40.69 41.93 5.93
CA MET A 1 -40.36 40.58 6.47
C MET A 1 -39.76 39.78 5.32
N SER A 2 -38.44 39.69 5.27
CA SER A 2 -37.72 38.92 4.23
C SER A 2 -37.60 37.46 4.67
N PRO A 3 -37.89 36.47 3.82
CA PRO A 3 -37.75 35.07 4.18
C PRO A 3 -36.26 34.69 4.20
N THR A 4 -35.84 34.08 5.31
CA THR A 4 -34.52 33.47 5.48
C THR A 4 -34.40 32.29 4.54
N LEU A 5 -33.46 32.35 3.60
CA LEU A 5 -33.11 31.24 2.73
C LEU A 5 -32.39 30.19 3.59
N VAL A 6 -33.05 29.07 3.85
CA VAL A 6 -32.39 27.89 4.44
C VAL A 6 -31.53 27.28 3.33
N GLU A 7 -30.22 27.42 3.46
CA GLU A 7 -29.25 26.78 2.58
C GLU A 7 -29.32 25.27 2.81
N VAL A 8 -29.95 24.56 1.88
CA VAL A 8 -29.98 23.10 1.85
C VAL A 8 -28.59 22.64 1.45
N ILE A 9 -27.81 22.17 2.43
CA ILE A 9 -26.53 21.51 2.19
C ILE A 9 -26.81 20.29 1.30
N PRO A 10 -26.25 20.19 0.09
CA PRO A 10 -26.46 19.05 -0.77
C PRO A 10 -25.91 17.78 -0.11
N PRO A 11 -26.53 16.60 -0.31
CA PRO A 11 -26.02 15.35 0.23
C PRO A 11 -24.58 15.16 -0.25
N GLU A 12 -23.69 14.94 0.71
CA GLU A 12 -22.26 14.75 0.51
C GLU A 12 -22.03 13.83 -0.70
N SER A 13 -21.31 14.34 -1.70
CA SER A 13 -20.75 13.51 -2.76
C SER A 13 -20.10 12.29 -2.12
N PRO A 14 -20.21 11.06 -2.67
CA PRO A 14 -19.69 9.86 -2.03
C PRO A 14 -18.25 10.11 -1.62
N CYS A 15 -18.06 10.28 -0.32
CA CYS A 15 -16.92 10.96 0.26
C CYS A 15 -15.65 10.24 -0.21
N ALA A 16 -14.63 10.98 -0.65
CA ALA A 16 -13.32 10.37 -0.79
C ALA A 16 -13.00 9.69 0.55
N PRO A 17 -12.50 8.44 0.56
CA PRO A 17 -12.14 7.82 1.83
C PRO A 17 -11.23 8.78 2.59
N ALA A 18 -11.49 8.98 3.89
CA ALA A 18 -10.65 9.84 4.72
C ALA A 18 -9.18 9.44 4.55
N ALA A 19 -8.27 10.41 4.48
CA ALA A 19 -6.85 10.22 4.14
C ALA A 19 -6.22 8.98 4.81
N GLY A 20 -6.40 8.85 6.13
CA GLY A 20 -5.90 7.75 6.95
C GLY A 20 -6.46 6.36 6.61
N ALA A 21 -7.55 6.25 5.84
CA ALA A 21 -8.10 4.97 5.39
C ALA A 21 -7.14 4.24 4.42
N HIS A 22 -6.18 4.94 3.82
CA HIS A 22 -5.10 4.34 3.03
C HIS A 22 -3.94 3.79 3.88
N ALA A 23 -3.86 4.16 5.17
CA ALA A 23 -2.72 3.82 6.03
C ALA A 23 -2.43 2.32 6.11
N PRO A 24 -3.41 1.40 6.23
CA PRO A 24 -3.09 -0.04 6.27
C PRO A 24 -2.37 -0.51 5.00
N ALA A 25 -2.79 -0.04 3.83
CA ALA A 25 -2.14 -0.43 2.57
C ALA A 25 -0.75 0.21 2.44
N LEU A 26 -0.62 1.47 2.87
CA LEU A 26 0.66 2.19 2.88
C LEU A 26 1.68 1.52 3.78
N ILE A 27 1.33 1.16 5.01
CA ILE A 27 2.25 0.49 5.95
C ILE A 27 2.81 -0.81 5.36
N VAL A 28 1.97 -1.66 4.75
CA VAL A 28 2.43 -2.89 4.10
C VAL A 28 3.39 -2.57 2.96
N GLY A 29 3.02 -1.63 2.09
CA GLY A 29 3.81 -1.33 0.90
C GLY A 29 5.09 -0.56 1.17
N LEU A 30 5.13 0.30 2.19
CA LEU A 30 6.34 0.99 2.64
C LEU A 30 7.33 0.00 3.24
N ARG A 31 6.86 -0.93 4.10
CA ARG A 31 7.70 -2.01 4.61
C ARG A 31 8.25 -2.90 3.49
N TRP A 32 7.43 -3.18 2.47
CA TRP A 32 7.87 -3.90 1.27
C TRP A 32 8.92 -3.12 0.46
N LEU A 33 8.70 -1.81 0.26
CA LEU A 33 9.61 -0.95 -0.49
C LEU A 33 10.96 -0.78 0.20
N TYR A 34 10.98 -0.63 1.52
CA TYR A 34 12.14 -0.10 2.23
C TYR A 34 12.85 -1.09 3.14
N ASP A 35 12.12 -2.03 3.73
CA ASP A 35 12.65 -2.85 4.82
C ASP A 35 12.61 -4.35 4.48
N THR A 36 12.09 -4.72 3.31
CA THR A 36 12.00 -6.12 2.89
C THR A 36 13.13 -6.45 1.93
N GLU A 37 14.14 -7.14 2.47
CA GLU A 37 15.17 -7.75 1.65
C GLU A 37 14.55 -8.78 0.70
N GLN A 38 15.06 -8.83 -0.53
CA GLN A 38 14.56 -9.68 -1.59
C GLN A 38 15.63 -10.73 -1.90
N PRO A 39 15.24 -11.99 -2.16
CA PRO A 39 16.20 -13.01 -2.55
C PRO A 39 17.07 -12.60 -3.76
N ALA A 40 18.30 -13.09 -3.79
CA ALA A 40 19.25 -12.75 -4.85
C ALA A 40 18.82 -13.19 -6.26
N THR A 41 17.86 -14.11 -6.36
CA THR A 41 17.28 -14.59 -7.62
C THR A 41 15.93 -13.92 -7.95
N ALA A 42 15.42 -13.06 -7.07
CA ALA A 42 14.13 -12.41 -7.27
C ALA A 42 14.15 -11.47 -8.49
N VAL A 43 13.05 -11.50 -9.25
CA VAL A 43 12.81 -10.66 -10.43
C VAL A 43 11.49 -9.91 -10.26
N VAL A 44 11.55 -8.59 -10.27
CA VAL A 44 10.40 -7.70 -10.02
C VAL A 44 10.18 -6.79 -11.21
N ASP A 45 8.98 -6.80 -11.77
CA ASP A 45 8.55 -5.86 -12.81
C ASP A 45 8.75 -4.41 -12.33
N HIS A 46 9.28 -3.52 -13.18
CA HIS A 46 9.52 -2.11 -12.85
C HIS A 46 8.26 -1.39 -12.32
N ARG A 47 7.06 -1.81 -12.72
CA ARG A 47 5.78 -1.29 -12.23
C ARG A 47 5.49 -1.66 -10.78
N GLY A 48 6.25 -2.60 -10.21
CA GLY A 48 6.18 -3.03 -8.83
C GLY A 48 4.94 -3.84 -8.48
N ARG A 49 4.41 -3.65 -7.25
CA ARG A 49 3.33 -4.46 -6.68
C ARG A 49 2.13 -3.59 -6.27
N ARG A 50 0.95 -4.20 -6.24
CA ARG A 50 -0.33 -3.53 -5.99
C ARG A 50 -1.04 -4.15 -4.79
N LEU A 51 -1.70 -3.32 -4.00
CA LEU A 51 -2.55 -3.72 -2.89
C LEU A 51 -3.88 -2.97 -2.97
N ARG A 52 -4.99 -3.70 -2.74
CA ARG A 52 -6.30 -3.05 -2.56
C ARG A 52 -6.24 -2.12 -1.36
N SER A 53 -6.89 -0.97 -1.48
CA SER A 53 -6.97 0.03 -0.42
C SER A 53 -8.43 0.40 -0.18
N ALA A 54 -8.68 1.29 0.78
CA ALA A 54 -10.02 1.81 1.07
C ALA A 54 -10.83 2.22 -0.18
N GLY A 55 -12.11 1.87 -0.17
CA GLY A 55 -13.06 2.23 -1.22
C GLY A 55 -12.72 1.64 -2.59
N ASP A 56 -12.90 2.45 -3.63
CA ASP A 56 -12.64 2.13 -5.03
C ASP A 56 -11.17 2.43 -5.41
N ARG A 57 -10.22 2.10 -4.53
CA ARG A 57 -8.79 2.41 -4.72
C ARG A 57 -7.89 1.17 -4.65
N THR A 58 -6.82 1.23 -5.43
CA THR A 58 -5.66 0.34 -5.33
C THR A 58 -4.42 1.20 -5.24
N VAL A 59 -3.53 0.86 -4.32
CA VAL A 59 -2.23 1.50 -4.21
C VAL A 59 -1.19 0.62 -4.88
N ARG A 60 -0.34 1.22 -5.72
CA ARG A 60 0.78 0.55 -6.36
C ARG A 60 2.09 1.13 -5.84
N PHE A 61 2.99 0.24 -5.44
CA PHE A 61 4.32 0.56 -4.94
C PHE A 61 5.33 0.23 -6.05
N THR A 62 5.97 1.26 -6.58
CA THR A 62 6.91 1.19 -7.71
C THR A 62 8.32 1.43 -7.20
N PRO A 63 9.22 0.41 -7.18
CA PRO A 63 10.53 0.57 -6.54
C PRO A 63 11.46 1.54 -7.27
N VAL A 64 11.35 1.61 -8.60
CA VAL A 64 12.14 2.49 -9.47
C VAL A 64 11.18 3.12 -10.48
N GLY A 65 11.00 4.43 -10.37
CA GLY A 65 10.05 5.21 -11.14
C GLY A 65 10.65 6.49 -11.69
N TRP A 66 9.91 7.59 -11.56
CA TRP A 66 10.34 8.91 -12.02
C TRP A 66 11.69 9.30 -11.42
N GLN A 67 12.66 9.62 -12.29
CA GLN A 67 14.04 9.93 -11.93
C GLN A 67 14.70 8.88 -11.01
N GLY A 68 14.34 7.60 -11.15
CA GLY A 68 14.87 6.51 -10.35
C GLY A 68 14.37 6.46 -8.90
N ARG A 69 13.39 7.30 -8.54
CA ARG A 69 12.78 7.36 -7.21
C ARG A 69 11.72 6.27 -7.03
N ALA A 70 11.51 5.86 -5.79
CA ALA A 70 10.34 5.05 -5.45
C ALA A 70 9.08 5.91 -5.64
N MET A 71 8.00 5.30 -6.15
CA MET A 71 6.71 5.97 -6.32
C MET A 71 5.58 5.16 -5.70
N VAL A 72 4.63 5.87 -5.12
CA VAL A 72 3.36 5.33 -4.67
C VAL A 72 2.26 5.90 -5.58
N VAL A 73 1.50 5.01 -6.21
CA VAL A 73 0.50 5.40 -7.20
C VAL A 73 -0.88 4.97 -6.71
N LEU A 74 -1.77 5.94 -6.54
CA LEU A 74 -3.17 5.74 -6.22
C LEU A 74 -3.95 5.53 -7.53
N ILE A 75 -4.51 4.35 -7.69
CA ILE A 75 -5.19 3.90 -8.91
C ILE A 75 -6.69 3.75 -8.62
N PRO A 76 -7.57 4.40 -9.41
CA PRO A 76 -9.00 4.16 -9.29
C PRO A 76 -9.32 2.77 -9.79
N THR A 77 -10.12 2.05 -9.03
CA THR A 77 -10.71 0.78 -9.42
C THR A 77 -12.19 0.95 -9.69
N ALA A 78 -12.77 0.01 -10.43
CA ALA A 78 -14.19 0.02 -10.68
C ALA A 78 -14.95 -0.13 -9.35
N ASP A 79 -15.94 0.72 -9.13
CA ASP A 79 -16.96 0.55 -8.09
C ASP A 79 -17.91 -0.62 -8.42
N ALA A 80 -18.91 -0.84 -7.58
CA ALA A 80 -19.92 -1.88 -7.78
C ALA A 80 -20.70 -1.75 -9.11
N HIS A 81 -20.68 -0.58 -9.74
CA HIS A 81 -21.35 -0.27 -11.01
C HIS A 81 -20.37 -0.20 -12.19
N GLY A 82 -19.12 -0.63 -12.02
CA GLY A 82 -18.11 -0.60 -13.08
C GLY A 82 -17.46 0.77 -13.31
N ARG A 83 -17.87 1.82 -12.58
CA ARG A 83 -17.38 3.19 -12.78
C ARG A 83 -16.07 3.40 -12.04
N ARG A 84 -15.17 4.19 -12.63
CA ARG A 84 -13.87 4.54 -12.03
C ARG A 84 -13.84 6.03 -11.73
N ARG A 85 -13.92 6.42 -10.46
CA ARG A 85 -13.80 7.82 -10.05
C ARG A 85 -12.35 8.28 -10.15
N PRO A 86 -11.99 9.26 -11.00
CA PRO A 86 -10.63 9.78 -11.07
C PRO A 86 -10.13 10.23 -9.69
N VAL A 87 -8.82 10.11 -9.46
CA VAL A 87 -8.19 10.70 -8.29
C VAL A 87 -8.17 12.21 -8.45
N SER A 88 -8.80 12.93 -7.50
CA SER A 88 -8.79 14.39 -7.48
C SER A 88 -7.48 14.92 -6.90
N ALA A 89 -7.17 16.20 -7.12
CA ALA A 89 -6.01 16.85 -6.50
C ALA A 89 -6.09 16.79 -4.97
N GLY A 90 -7.23 17.16 -4.38
CA GLY A 90 -7.41 17.11 -2.92
C GLY A 90 -7.32 15.70 -2.33
N GLU A 91 -7.77 14.68 -3.06
CA GLU A 91 -7.58 13.28 -2.64
C GLU A 91 -6.09 12.90 -2.66
N LEU A 92 -5.33 13.34 -3.68
CA LEU A 92 -3.89 13.11 -3.76
C LEU A 92 -3.11 13.88 -2.70
N ASP A 93 -3.51 15.10 -2.38
CA ASP A 93 -2.90 15.90 -1.31
C ASP A 93 -3.09 15.22 0.05
N ALA A 94 -4.32 14.81 0.36
CA ALA A 94 -4.63 14.04 1.56
C ALA A 94 -3.85 12.71 1.64
N PHE A 95 -3.71 12.02 0.50
CA PHE A 95 -2.90 10.81 0.41
C PHE A 95 -1.41 11.09 0.68
N ALA A 96 -0.89 12.24 0.22
CA ALA A 96 0.48 12.67 0.47
C ALA A 96 0.71 13.10 1.94
N GLU A 97 -0.28 13.72 2.59
CA GLU A 97 -0.26 13.96 4.05
C GLU A 97 -0.14 12.63 4.80
N THR A 98 -0.91 11.61 4.42
CA THR A 98 -0.86 10.30 5.09
C THR A 98 0.51 9.63 4.95
N LEU A 99 1.19 9.80 3.80
CA LEU A 99 2.58 9.35 3.63
C LEU A 99 3.53 10.09 4.59
N ARG A 100 3.36 11.41 4.74
CA ARG A 100 4.16 12.23 5.66
C ARG A 100 3.91 11.90 7.13
N ASP A 101 2.67 11.62 7.51
CA ASP A 101 2.32 11.14 8.86
C ASP A 101 2.96 9.78 9.17
N LEU A 102 3.19 8.95 8.15
CA LEU A 102 3.93 7.69 8.26
C LEU A 102 5.46 7.88 8.24
N GLY A 103 5.95 9.13 8.22
CA GLY A 103 7.36 9.47 8.26
C GLY A 103 8.05 9.52 6.90
N GLU A 104 7.30 9.45 5.79
CA GLU A 104 7.86 9.47 4.44
C GLU A 104 7.80 10.85 3.80
N GLU A 105 8.92 11.29 3.24
CA GLU A 105 9.01 12.56 2.53
C GLU A 105 8.57 12.41 1.06
N VAL A 106 7.63 13.25 0.64
CA VAL A 106 7.10 13.30 -0.74
C VAL A 106 7.75 14.45 -1.50
N VAL A 107 8.52 14.13 -2.54
CA VAL A 107 9.25 15.09 -3.37
C VAL A 107 8.32 15.81 -4.36
N ALA A 108 7.37 15.08 -4.91
CA ALA A 108 6.45 15.59 -5.91
C ALA A 108 5.17 14.76 -5.94
N THR A 109 4.06 15.44 -6.25
CA THR A 109 2.76 14.81 -6.53
C THR A 109 2.25 15.29 -7.89
N TRP A 110 1.53 14.41 -8.60
CA TRP A 110 0.81 14.79 -9.80
C TRP A 110 -0.35 13.84 -10.08
N THR A 111 -1.38 14.37 -10.73
CA THR A 111 -2.48 13.57 -11.27
C THR A 111 -2.23 13.27 -12.74
N GLY A 112 -2.52 12.05 -13.20
CA GLY A 112 -2.32 11.64 -14.58
C GLY A 112 -3.16 10.43 -14.94
N GLN A 113 -3.83 10.46 -16.10
CA GLN A 113 -4.68 9.35 -16.59
C GLN A 113 -5.62 8.80 -15.51
N SER A 114 -6.30 9.71 -14.80
CA SER A 114 -7.22 9.44 -13.68
C SER A 114 -6.59 8.86 -12.40
N ARG A 115 -5.26 8.78 -12.31
CA ARG A 115 -4.49 8.27 -11.15
C ARG A 115 -3.81 9.43 -10.43
N GLY A 116 -3.50 9.22 -9.16
CA GLY A 116 -2.61 10.10 -8.39
C GLY A 116 -1.25 9.44 -8.20
N LEU A 117 -0.17 10.21 -8.30
CA LEU A 117 1.20 9.73 -8.13
C LEU A 117 1.90 10.59 -7.06
N ALA A 118 2.66 9.93 -6.20
CA ALA A 118 3.57 10.55 -5.24
C ALA A 118 4.96 9.92 -5.40
N ALA A 119 5.98 10.75 -5.63
CA ALA A 119 7.38 10.35 -5.66
C ALA A 119 8.03 10.57 -4.28
N LEU A 120 8.75 9.56 -3.79
CA LEU A 120 9.34 9.58 -2.45
C LEU A 120 10.82 9.98 -2.48
N THR A 121 11.31 10.57 -1.38
CA THR A 121 12.74 10.92 -1.26
C THR A 121 13.60 9.67 -1.11
N ARG A 122 13.21 8.77 -0.20
CA ARG A 122 13.97 7.57 0.14
C ARG A 122 13.96 6.58 -1.02
N PRO A 123 15.12 6.08 -1.48
CA PRO A 123 15.18 5.03 -2.48
C PRO A 123 14.67 3.70 -1.90
N ALA A 124 14.05 2.87 -2.75
CA ALA A 124 13.67 1.51 -2.36
C ALA A 124 14.89 0.67 -1.92
N HIS A 125 14.63 -0.41 -1.18
CA HIS A 125 15.64 -1.32 -0.65
C HIS A 125 16.60 -1.79 -1.76
N PRO A 126 17.93 -1.82 -1.52
CA PRO A 126 18.91 -2.15 -2.55
C PRO A 126 18.67 -3.48 -3.27
N SER A 127 18.24 -4.53 -2.56
CA SER A 127 17.92 -5.84 -3.15
C SER A 127 16.68 -5.78 -4.05
N LEU A 128 15.69 -4.95 -3.70
CA LEU A 128 14.48 -4.78 -4.49
C LEU A 128 14.80 -4.00 -5.78
N ARG A 129 15.65 -2.97 -5.70
CA ARG A 129 16.18 -2.29 -6.88
C ARG A 129 17.01 -3.23 -7.75
N ALA A 130 17.78 -4.15 -7.16
CA ALA A 130 18.51 -5.17 -7.90
C ALA A 130 17.55 -6.14 -8.61
N ALA A 131 16.44 -6.53 -7.98
CA ALA A 131 15.42 -7.37 -8.61
C ALA A 131 14.74 -6.68 -9.81
N VAL A 132 14.53 -5.35 -9.74
CA VAL A 132 14.05 -4.56 -10.89
C VAL A 132 15.10 -4.50 -11.99
N ARG A 133 16.38 -4.28 -11.66
CA ARG A 133 17.47 -4.30 -12.65
C ARG A 133 17.58 -5.65 -13.37
N ARG A 134 17.35 -6.77 -12.68
CA ARG A 134 17.30 -8.09 -13.32
C ARG A 134 16.16 -8.17 -14.33
N TYR A 135 14.97 -7.66 -13.97
CA TYR A 135 13.84 -7.60 -14.90
C TYR A 135 14.16 -6.76 -16.14
N GLU A 136 14.78 -5.59 -15.95
CA GLU A 136 15.16 -4.67 -17.04
C GLU A 136 16.29 -5.24 -17.94
N ALA A 137 17.22 -5.99 -17.35
CA ALA A 137 18.28 -6.67 -18.08
C ALA A 137 17.78 -7.91 -18.86
N GLY A 138 16.56 -8.39 -18.57
CA GLY A 138 15.97 -9.55 -19.20
C GLY A 138 16.69 -10.87 -18.92
N CYS A 139 16.28 -11.93 -19.62
CA CYS A 139 16.80 -13.27 -19.37
C CYS A 139 18.30 -13.35 -19.71
N PRO A 140 19.16 -13.79 -18.77
CA PRO A 140 20.60 -13.83 -18.98
C PRO A 140 21.05 -14.89 -20.01
N GLU A 141 20.21 -15.88 -20.30
CA GLU A 141 20.54 -17.00 -21.19
C GLU A 141 19.98 -16.83 -22.62
N HIS A 142 19.03 -15.91 -22.81
CA HIS A 142 18.27 -15.79 -24.06
C HIS A 142 18.16 -14.33 -24.48
N ASP A 143 19.27 -13.79 -24.99
CA ASP A 143 19.37 -12.46 -25.61
C ASP A 143 18.75 -11.30 -24.81
N ALA A 144 18.80 -11.38 -23.47
CA ALA A 144 18.19 -10.37 -22.60
C ALA A 144 16.68 -10.19 -22.84
N ASP A 145 15.96 -11.24 -23.26
CA ASP A 145 14.50 -11.17 -23.45
C ASP A 145 13.78 -11.08 -22.08
N PRO A 146 13.05 -9.98 -21.79
CA PRO A 146 12.35 -9.80 -20.53
C PRO A 146 11.11 -10.70 -20.38
N ILE A 147 10.63 -11.35 -21.45
CA ILE A 147 9.48 -12.26 -21.45
C ILE A 147 9.90 -13.63 -22.01
N CYS A 148 11.12 -14.05 -21.68
CA CYS A 148 11.65 -15.32 -22.14
C CYS A 148 10.78 -16.51 -21.68
N ALA A 149 10.51 -17.44 -22.60
CA ALA A 149 9.72 -18.64 -22.34
C ALA A 149 10.46 -19.73 -21.54
N CYS A 150 11.75 -19.56 -21.24
CA CYS A 150 12.57 -20.54 -20.52
C CYS A 150 12.21 -20.69 -19.03
N GLY A 151 11.25 -19.90 -18.52
CA GLY A 151 10.79 -19.96 -17.14
C GLY A 151 11.55 -19.08 -16.15
N TRP A 152 12.70 -18.50 -16.53
CA TRP A 152 13.50 -17.60 -15.69
C TRP A 152 12.66 -16.50 -15.02
N LEU A 153 11.79 -15.84 -15.79
CA LEU A 153 10.94 -14.77 -15.25
C LEU A 153 9.92 -15.30 -14.25
N ALA A 154 9.33 -16.47 -14.51
CA ALA A 154 8.34 -17.08 -13.63
C ALA A 154 9.02 -17.49 -12.30
N THR A 155 10.12 -18.25 -12.39
CA THR A 155 10.91 -18.66 -11.22
C THR A 155 11.38 -17.45 -10.42
N GLY A 156 11.91 -16.42 -11.07
CA GLY A 156 12.35 -15.20 -10.39
C GLY A 156 11.21 -14.43 -9.72
N ARG A 157 9.99 -14.45 -10.29
CA ARG A 157 8.80 -13.82 -9.69
C ARG A 157 8.29 -14.60 -8.47
N ASP A 158 8.38 -15.92 -8.50
CA ASP A 158 7.94 -16.79 -7.40
C ASP A 158 8.86 -16.68 -6.17
N GLN A 159 10.10 -16.26 -6.36
CA GLN A 159 11.05 -15.98 -5.27
C GLN A 159 10.84 -14.60 -4.61
N VAL A 160 9.94 -13.76 -5.11
CA VAL A 160 9.73 -12.41 -4.56
C VAL A 160 8.99 -12.50 -3.23
N ILE A 161 9.55 -11.87 -2.18
CA ILE A 161 8.77 -11.61 -0.96
C ILE A 161 7.78 -10.50 -1.30
N GLY A 162 6.52 -10.88 -1.50
CA GLY A 162 5.45 -10.00 -1.98
C GLY A 162 4.70 -9.26 -0.87
N LEU A 163 3.79 -8.38 -1.29
CA LEU A 163 2.95 -7.60 -0.36
C LEU A 163 2.06 -8.48 0.53
N THR A 164 1.59 -9.62 0.01
CA THR A 164 0.80 -10.58 0.80
C THR A 164 1.62 -11.16 1.95
N GLU A 165 2.86 -11.56 1.68
CA GLU A 165 3.76 -12.10 2.70
C GLU A 165 4.07 -11.05 3.76
N VAL A 166 4.40 -9.82 3.34
CA VAL A 166 4.64 -8.70 4.26
C VAL A 166 3.39 -8.40 5.10
N GLN A 167 2.20 -8.45 4.51
CA GLN A 167 0.94 -8.27 5.24
C GLN A 167 0.72 -9.38 6.29
N GLN A 168 1.04 -10.63 5.97
CA GLN A 168 0.97 -11.74 6.92
C GLN A 168 1.99 -11.58 8.06
N GLN A 169 3.23 -11.18 7.76
CA GLN A 169 4.26 -10.91 8.75
C GLN A 169 3.86 -9.78 9.71
N ILE A 170 3.28 -8.69 9.20
CA ILE A 170 2.78 -7.59 10.03
C ILE A 170 1.65 -8.09 10.95
N ARG A 171 0.70 -8.86 10.42
CA ARG A 171 -0.39 -9.44 11.23
C ARG A 171 0.12 -10.38 12.31
N ALA A 172 1.06 -11.25 11.97
CA ALA A 172 1.68 -12.17 12.92
C ALA A 172 2.44 -11.42 14.02
N HIS A 173 3.19 -10.38 13.66
CA HIS A 173 3.90 -9.54 14.62
C HIS A 173 2.95 -8.79 15.56
N ALA A 174 1.86 -8.22 15.02
CA ALA A 174 0.84 -7.55 15.83
C ALA A 174 0.18 -8.52 16.82
N ALA A 175 -0.14 -9.75 16.40
CA ALA A 175 -0.69 -10.78 17.27
C ALA A 175 0.30 -11.25 18.35
N ALA A 176 1.61 -11.22 18.06
CA ALA A 176 2.66 -11.60 18.99
C ALA A 176 3.02 -10.51 20.02
N LEU A 177 2.45 -9.31 19.92
CA LEU A 177 2.63 -8.21 20.87
C LEU A 177 1.41 -8.12 21.82
N PRO A 178 1.38 -8.88 22.94
CA PRO A 178 0.25 -8.86 23.87
C PRO A 178 -0.01 -7.48 24.49
N ARG A 179 0.98 -6.57 24.52
CA ARG A 179 0.79 -5.17 24.93
C ARG A 179 -0.15 -4.38 24.02
N LEU A 180 -0.33 -4.80 22.77
CA LEU A 180 -1.32 -4.23 21.84
C LEU A 180 -2.70 -4.90 21.94
N ALA A 181 -2.77 -6.08 22.59
CA ALA A 181 -3.98 -6.90 22.71
C ALA A 181 -4.83 -6.58 23.96
N GLY A 182 -4.34 -5.70 24.84
CA GLY A 182 -5.06 -5.25 26.03
C GLY A 182 -5.13 -6.29 27.17
N PRO A 183 -5.71 -5.89 28.33
CA PRO A 183 -6.35 -4.60 28.59
C PRO A 183 -5.34 -3.45 28.70
N TRP A 184 -5.72 -2.31 28.14
CA TRP A 184 -4.92 -1.09 28.17
C TRP A 184 -5.26 -0.26 29.41
N PRO A 185 -4.32 0.53 29.96
CA PRO A 185 -4.62 1.49 31.02
C PRO A 185 -5.74 2.45 30.62
N GLU A 186 -6.58 2.86 31.57
CA GLU A 186 -7.71 3.80 31.34
C GLU A 186 -7.25 5.13 30.71
N VAL A 187 -6.01 5.56 30.99
CA VAL A 187 -5.40 6.74 30.36
C VAL A 187 -5.16 6.59 28.84
N LEU A 188 -5.03 5.36 28.35
CA LEU A 188 -4.82 5.05 26.93
C LEU A 188 -6.10 4.56 26.22
N ASP A 189 -7.10 4.09 26.97
CA ASP A 189 -8.38 3.63 26.43
C ASP A 189 -9.55 4.00 27.35
N PRO A 190 -9.82 5.30 27.57
CA PRO A 190 -10.85 5.75 28.52
C PRO A 190 -12.27 5.34 28.10
N SER A 191 -12.46 5.02 26.82
CA SER A 191 -13.74 4.57 26.26
C SER A 191 -13.84 3.04 26.12
N GLY A 192 -12.77 2.29 26.38
CA GLY A 192 -12.70 0.84 26.15
C GLY A 192 -12.78 0.43 24.68
N GLN A 193 -12.77 1.38 23.73
CA GLN A 193 -12.96 1.12 22.31
C GLN A 193 -11.74 0.47 21.68
N CYS A 194 -10.53 0.85 22.13
CA CYS A 194 -9.30 0.23 21.64
C CYS A 194 -9.23 -1.25 22.03
N ALA A 195 -9.62 -1.60 23.25
CA ALA A 195 -9.73 -2.97 23.72
C ALA A 195 -10.75 -3.78 22.91
N GLN A 196 -11.92 -3.22 22.62
CA GLN A 196 -12.95 -3.90 21.81
C GLN A 196 -12.50 -4.14 20.35
N ILE A 197 -11.81 -3.18 19.74
CA ILE A 197 -11.27 -3.32 18.38
C ILE A 197 -10.17 -4.40 18.36
N ALA A 198 -9.26 -4.39 19.34
CA ALA A 198 -8.21 -5.38 19.47
C ALA A 198 -8.75 -6.80 19.66
N GLN A 199 -9.78 -6.98 20.51
CA GLN A 199 -10.43 -8.27 20.72
C GLN A 199 -11.09 -8.82 19.45
N ARG A 200 -11.77 -7.95 18.68
CA ARG A 200 -12.36 -8.33 17.39
C ARG A 200 -11.29 -8.70 16.36
N ALA A 201 -10.16 -8.00 16.36
CA ALA A 201 -9.03 -8.32 15.48
C ALA A 201 -8.38 -9.66 15.85
N ALA A 202 -8.24 -9.96 17.14
CA ALA A 202 -7.72 -11.23 17.64
C ALA A 202 -8.67 -12.41 17.33
N HIS A 203 -9.99 -12.21 17.46
CA HIS A 203 -10.98 -13.24 17.18
C HIS A 203 -11.07 -13.61 15.68
N ASN A 204 -10.73 -12.68 14.80
CA ASN A 204 -10.71 -12.88 13.35
C ASN A 204 -9.33 -13.29 12.80
N ALA A 205 -8.33 -13.48 13.67
CA ALA A 205 -7.03 -13.98 13.25
C ALA A 205 -7.14 -15.48 12.92
N PRO A 206 -6.68 -15.94 11.73
CA PRO A 206 -6.70 -17.36 11.41
C PRO A 206 -5.81 -18.13 12.41
N LEU A 207 -6.41 -19.13 13.08
CA LEU A 207 -5.70 -20.03 13.98
C LEU A 207 -4.64 -20.80 13.18
N THR A 208 -3.39 -20.36 13.29
CA THR A 208 -2.26 -21.11 12.73
C THR A 208 -1.88 -22.17 13.75
N ILE A 209 -2.41 -23.38 13.57
CA ILE A 209 -1.95 -24.55 14.32
C ILE A 209 -0.60 -24.96 13.73
N TYR A 210 0.48 -24.75 14.49
CA TYR A 210 1.78 -25.33 14.13
C TYR A 210 1.75 -26.84 14.46
N PRO A 211 2.07 -27.74 13.51
CA PRO A 211 2.36 -29.12 13.86
C PRO A 211 3.67 -29.19 14.65
N ARG A 212 3.69 -30.05 15.68
CA ARG A 212 4.85 -30.37 16.53
C ARG A 212 5.93 -31.12 15.77
#